data_AF-H1SI85-F1
#
_entry.id   AF-H1SI85-F1
#
_cell.length_a   1.000
_cell.length_b   1.000
_cell.length_c   1.000
_cell.angle_alpha   90.00
_cell.angle_beta   90.00
_cell.angle_gamma   90.00
#
_symmetry.space_group_name_H-M   'P 1'
#
loop_
_entity.id
_entity.type
_entity.pdbx_description
1 polymer ?
#
loop_
_entity_poly.entity_id
_entity_poly.type
_entity_poly.pdbx_seq_one_letter_code
_entity_poly.pdbx_strand_id
1 'polypeptide(L)'
;MTAPNSTNVGGLVGFVENTADAQMIYGNYLPWGLYWDYATGSVTGKLAVGGLFGQYVNPFSDYLSASFATGAVSGGDAVGGLIGIALGHIEQSYATGSVSATGVKSYAARAGGLVGYSSSTLILNSYATGDVTATISGKGSVYAGGLVGQLEAANLPLQQIDTSYASGLVNNGSGGGLIGGASGSLPPSDTVWGVWNNQN
;
A
#
# COMPACT_ATOMS: atom_id res chain seq x y z
N MET A 1 6.55 -16.40 3.30
CA MET A 1 6.44 -16.91 1.92
C MET A 1 7.54 -16.30 1.06
N THR A 2 8.31 -17.11 0.33
CA THR A 2 9.35 -16.64 -0.59
C THR A 2 9.01 -17.10 -2.01
N ALA A 3 8.84 -16.16 -2.94
CA ALA A 3 8.53 -16.46 -4.34
C ALA A 3 9.49 -15.68 -5.28
N PRO A 4 10.75 -16.14 -5.42
CA PRO A 4 11.82 -15.38 -6.08
C PRO A 4 11.63 -15.14 -7.58
N ASN A 5 10.74 -15.90 -8.23
CA ASN A 5 10.43 -15.76 -9.66
C ASN A 5 9.05 -15.14 -9.93
N SER A 6 8.25 -14.87 -8.90
CA SER A 6 6.91 -14.34 -9.05
C SER A 6 6.92 -12.82 -9.14
N THR A 7 6.14 -12.27 -10.05
CA THR A 7 6.02 -10.83 -10.29
C THR A 7 5.14 -10.16 -9.25
N ASN A 8 4.04 -10.80 -8.85
CA ASN A 8 3.12 -10.33 -7.82
C ASN A 8 3.09 -11.33 -6.66
N VAL A 9 3.45 -10.90 -5.45
CA VAL A 9 3.53 -11.77 -4.27
C VAL A 9 2.76 -11.14 -3.11
N GLY A 10 1.73 -11.84 -2.64
CA GLY A 10 1.01 -11.53 -1.40
C GLY A 10 1.37 -12.53 -0.30
N GLY A 11 1.20 -12.14 0.96
CA GLY A 11 1.48 -12.98 2.13
C GLY A 11 0.25 -13.59 2.78
N LEU A 12 -0.94 -13.45 2.18
CA LEU A 12 -2.17 -14.02 2.72
C LEU A 12 -2.01 -15.53 2.99
N VAL A 13 -1.82 -15.83 4.27
CA VAL A 13 -1.93 -17.13 4.91
C VAL A 13 -3.00 -16.92 5.97
N GLY A 14 -4.25 -16.78 5.52
CA GLY A 14 -5.38 -16.30 6.33
C GLY A 14 -6.70 -16.57 5.64
N PHE A 15 -7.79 -16.14 6.27
CA PHE A 15 -9.16 -16.28 5.77
C PHE A 15 -9.53 -15.05 4.93
N VAL A 16 -10.16 -15.27 3.78
CA VAL A 16 -10.81 -14.22 3.00
C VAL A 16 -12.30 -14.32 3.24
N GLU A 17 -12.87 -13.37 3.97
CA GLU A 17 -14.31 -13.26 4.07
C GLU A 17 -14.83 -12.45 2.88
N ASN A 18 -15.16 -13.15 1.81
CA ASN A 18 -16.05 -12.60 0.81
C ASN A 18 -17.48 -12.79 1.35
N THR A 19 -18.10 -11.73 1.86
CA THR A 19 -19.45 -11.79 2.42
C THR A 19 -20.47 -11.93 1.28
N ALA A 20 -20.55 -13.12 0.68
CA ALA A 20 -21.62 -13.49 -0.24
C ALA A 20 -22.92 -13.92 0.48
N ASP A 21 -22.82 -14.19 1.79
CA ASP A 21 -23.92 -14.70 2.61
C ASP A 21 -24.65 -13.63 3.44
N ALA A 22 -24.35 -12.34 3.24
CA ALA A 22 -25.27 -11.27 3.64
C ALA A 22 -26.44 -11.17 2.63
N GLN A 23 -27.11 -12.30 2.37
CA GLN A 23 -28.36 -12.28 1.64
C GLN A 23 -29.41 -11.54 2.47
N MET A 24 -29.86 -10.41 1.92
CA MET A 24 -31.25 -9.96 1.96
C MET A 24 -31.88 -9.78 3.35
N ILE A 25 -31.55 -8.68 4.04
CA ILE A 25 -32.51 -8.05 4.97
C ILE A 25 -32.63 -6.56 4.60
N TYR A 26 -33.65 -6.29 3.77
CA TYR A 26 -34.18 -4.97 3.35
C TYR A 26 -33.32 -4.06 2.45
N GLY A 27 -33.24 -4.40 1.16
CA GLY A 27 -33.37 -3.41 0.08
C GLY A 27 -32.22 -2.43 -0.19
N ASN A 28 -31.04 -2.63 0.39
CA ASN A 28 -29.85 -1.81 0.07
C ASN A 28 -28.71 -2.70 -0.43
N TYR A 29 -28.14 -2.37 -1.58
CA TYR A 29 -26.93 -2.96 -2.11
C TYR A 29 -25.78 -2.79 -1.10
N LEU A 30 -25.31 -3.87 -0.48
CA LEU A 30 -24.00 -3.88 0.19
C LEU A 30 -22.96 -4.35 -0.84
N PRO A 31 -21.93 -3.54 -1.14
CA PRO A 31 -20.90 -3.89 -2.13
C PRO A 31 -19.99 -5.00 -1.62
N TRP A 32 -19.45 -5.77 -2.56
CA TRP A 32 -18.72 -7.02 -2.36
C TRP A 32 -17.27 -6.74 -1.96
N GLY A 33 -17.04 -6.20 -0.77
CA GLY A 33 -15.69 -5.87 -0.26
C GLY A 33 -14.89 -7.08 0.25
N LEU A 34 -13.57 -6.89 0.38
CA LEU A 34 -12.67 -7.80 1.10
C LEU A 34 -12.52 -7.30 2.52
N TYR A 35 -12.86 -8.12 3.52
CA TYR A 35 -12.91 -7.70 4.91
C TYR A 35 -12.18 -8.66 5.85
N TRP A 36 -11.60 -8.09 6.89
CA TRP A 36 -11.01 -8.83 8.01
C TRP A 36 -9.92 -9.84 7.60
N ASP A 37 -9.27 -9.57 6.47
CA ASP A 37 -8.15 -10.36 6.00
C ASP A 37 -6.89 -10.01 6.79
N TYR A 38 -6.05 -11.01 7.07
CA TYR A 38 -4.77 -10.71 7.68
C TYR A 38 -3.64 -11.64 7.25
N ALA A 39 -2.43 -11.11 7.34
CA ALA A 39 -1.19 -11.82 7.09
C ALA A 39 -0.10 -11.44 8.10
N THR A 40 0.57 -12.42 8.69
CA THR A 40 1.61 -12.19 9.69
C THR A 40 2.98 -12.72 9.27
N GLY A 41 3.04 -13.56 8.24
CA GLY A 41 4.28 -14.12 7.73
C GLY A 41 5.05 -13.11 6.87
N SER A 42 6.38 -13.16 6.94
CA SER A 42 7.23 -12.34 6.07
C SER A 42 7.06 -12.73 4.60
N VAL A 43 7.11 -11.74 3.72
CA VAL A 43 6.88 -11.89 2.28
C VAL A 43 8.09 -11.38 1.50
N THR A 44 8.61 -12.21 0.59
CA THR A 44 9.67 -11.80 -0.33
C THR A 44 9.28 -12.11 -1.77
N GLY A 45 9.36 -11.09 -2.63
CA GLY A 45 9.07 -11.19 -4.06
C GLY A 45 9.96 -10.30 -4.91
N LYS A 46 9.63 -10.13 -6.20
CA LYS A 46 10.49 -9.40 -7.15
C LYS A 46 9.96 -8.04 -7.58
N LEU A 47 8.71 -7.93 -8.02
CA LEU A 47 8.17 -6.68 -8.57
C LEU A 47 7.15 -6.06 -7.63
N ALA A 48 5.91 -6.56 -7.61
CA ALA A 48 4.86 -6.09 -6.72
C ALA A 48 4.72 -7.02 -5.52
N VAL A 49 5.05 -6.52 -4.33
CA VAL A 49 5.07 -7.32 -3.11
C VAL A 49 4.28 -6.61 -2.03
N GLY A 50 3.25 -7.28 -1.51
CA GLY A 50 2.48 -6.80 -0.36
C GLY A 50 2.44 -7.85 0.75
N GLY A 51 2.35 -7.39 1.99
CA GLY A 51 2.14 -8.28 3.12
C GLY A 51 0.85 -9.09 2.99
N LEU A 52 -0.20 -8.49 2.41
CA LEU A 52 -1.47 -9.15 2.13
C LEU A 52 -1.63 -9.45 0.63
N PHE A 53 -1.58 -8.42 -0.21
CA PHE A 53 -1.76 -8.54 -1.66
C PHE A 53 -0.58 -8.00 -2.45
N GLY A 54 -0.04 -8.78 -3.40
CA GLY A 54 0.96 -8.27 -4.35
C GLY A 54 0.40 -7.15 -5.22
N GLN A 55 -0.82 -7.35 -5.72
CA GLN A 55 -1.55 -6.37 -6.51
C GLN A 55 -3.05 -6.46 -6.18
N TYR A 56 -3.67 -5.31 -5.95
CA TYR A 56 -5.10 -5.16 -5.75
C TYR A 56 -5.64 -4.18 -6.79
N VAL A 57 -6.47 -4.69 -7.71
CA VAL A 57 -7.14 -3.89 -8.74
C VAL A 57 -8.63 -4.10 -8.58
N ASN A 58 -9.34 -3.06 -8.17
CA ASN A 58 -10.79 -3.04 -8.25
C ASN A 58 -11.28 -1.66 -8.74
N PRO A 59 -11.76 -1.57 -9.99
CA PRO A 59 -12.31 -0.34 -10.54
C PRO A 59 -13.78 -0.11 -10.17
N PHE A 60 -14.44 -1.08 -9.54
CA PHE A 60 -15.81 -0.98 -9.06
C PHE A 60 -15.82 -0.88 -7.53
N SER A 61 -16.92 -0.38 -6.97
CA SER A 61 -17.13 0.11 -5.59
C SER A 61 -16.80 -0.83 -4.42
N ASP A 62 -16.08 -1.92 -4.63
CA ASP A 62 -15.61 -2.79 -3.57
C ASP A 62 -14.37 -2.19 -2.92
N TYR A 63 -14.23 -2.45 -1.63
CA TYR A 63 -13.16 -1.91 -0.80
C TYR A 63 -12.47 -3.03 -0.05
N LEU A 64 -11.16 -2.86 0.15
CA LEU A 64 -10.42 -3.60 1.17
C LEU A 64 -10.61 -2.87 2.50
N SER A 65 -11.22 -3.52 3.48
CA SER A 65 -11.52 -2.88 4.76
C SER A 65 -11.21 -3.75 5.96
N ALA A 66 -10.76 -3.11 7.04
CA ALA A 66 -10.46 -3.77 8.31
C ALA A 66 -9.43 -4.92 8.17
N SER A 67 -8.51 -4.82 7.22
CA SER A 67 -7.52 -5.86 6.90
C SER A 67 -6.11 -5.40 7.30
N PHE A 68 -5.24 -6.35 7.65
CA PHE A 68 -3.91 -5.98 8.15
C PHE A 68 -2.77 -6.93 7.81
N ALA A 69 -1.56 -6.38 7.81
CA ALA A 69 -0.34 -7.16 7.65
C ALA A 69 0.74 -6.78 8.67
N THR A 70 1.40 -7.78 9.26
CA THR A 70 2.45 -7.56 10.28
C THR A 70 3.79 -8.18 9.92
N GLY A 71 3.83 -9.05 8.91
CA GLY A 71 5.07 -9.65 8.43
C GLY A 71 5.96 -8.65 7.70
N ALA A 72 7.27 -8.83 7.78
CA ALA A 72 8.22 -8.02 7.03
C ALA A 72 8.07 -8.26 5.51
N VAL A 73 8.13 -7.21 4.71
CA VAL A 73 7.93 -7.28 3.26
C VAL A 73 9.19 -6.82 2.53
N SER A 74 9.65 -7.61 1.56
CA SER A 74 10.83 -7.28 0.76
C SER A 74 10.61 -7.55 -0.73
N GLY A 75 11.02 -6.61 -1.56
CA GLY A 75 10.86 -6.72 -3.02
C GLY A 75 11.78 -5.79 -3.79
N GLY A 76 11.61 -5.75 -5.12
CA GLY A 76 12.51 -5.01 -6.01
C GLY A 76 11.89 -3.86 -6.79
N ASP A 77 10.57 -3.65 -6.73
CA ASP A 77 9.93 -2.52 -7.41
C ASP A 77 8.87 -1.85 -6.53
N ALA A 78 7.62 -2.34 -6.54
CA ALA A 78 6.53 -1.81 -5.72
C ALA A 78 6.33 -2.68 -4.48
N VAL A 79 6.77 -2.19 -3.32
CA VAL A 79 6.74 -2.93 -2.06
C VAL A 79 5.89 -2.16 -1.06
N GLY A 80 4.79 -2.76 -0.61
CA GLY A 80 3.92 -2.20 0.41
C GLY A 80 3.78 -3.10 1.61
N GLY A 81 3.65 -2.54 2.82
CA GLY A 81 3.40 -3.35 4.01
C GLY A 81 2.10 -4.13 3.93
N LEU A 82 1.04 -3.56 3.32
CA LEU A 82 -0.24 -4.24 3.07
C LEU A 82 -0.37 -4.66 1.61
N ILE A 83 -0.21 -3.72 0.67
CA ILE A 83 -0.41 -3.95 -0.77
C ILE A 83 0.77 -3.45 -1.59
N GLY A 84 1.31 -4.28 -2.49
CA GLY A 84 2.36 -3.85 -3.42
C GLY A 84 1.88 -2.77 -4.40
N ILE A 85 0.87 -3.09 -5.20
CA ILE A 85 0.22 -2.19 -6.16
C ILE A 85 -1.27 -2.06 -5.84
N ALA A 86 -1.77 -0.84 -5.63
CA ALA A 86 -3.18 -0.56 -5.39
C ALA A 86 -3.79 0.28 -6.52
N LEU A 87 -4.93 -0.20 -7.03
CA LEU A 87 -5.85 0.50 -7.93
C LEU A 87 -7.29 0.27 -7.43
N GLY A 88 -7.62 0.79 -6.25
CA GLY A 88 -8.92 0.57 -5.60
C GLY A 88 -9.07 1.35 -4.29
N HIS A 89 -10.08 1.02 -3.49
CA HIS A 89 -10.34 1.66 -2.20
C HIS A 89 -9.79 0.81 -1.04
N ILE A 90 -9.02 1.44 -0.15
CA ILE A 90 -8.47 0.86 1.09
C ILE A 90 -8.97 1.69 2.27
N GLU A 91 -9.61 1.05 3.22
CA GLU A 91 -10.16 1.71 4.40
C GLU A 91 -9.83 0.92 5.68
N GLN A 92 -9.63 1.63 6.81
CA GLN A 92 -9.51 1.02 8.14
C GLN A 92 -8.47 -0.10 8.23
N SER A 93 -7.44 -0.03 7.40
CA SER A 93 -6.48 -1.11 7.20
C SER A 93 -5.08 -0.67 7.63
N TYR A 94 -4.24 -1.63 8.04
CA TYR A 94 -2.94 -1.26 8.59
C TYR A 94 -1.81 -2.23 8.31
N ALA A 95 -0.59 -1.69 8.37
CA ALA A 95 0.63 -2.46 8.26
C ALA A 95 1.65 -2.08 9.34
N THR A 96 2.30 -3.09 9.93
CA THR A 96 3.29 -2.89 11.01
C THR A 96 4.64 -3.52 10.70
N GLY A 97 4.72 -4.41 9.70
CA GLY A 97 5.97 -5.02 9.27
C GLY A 97 6.88 -4.02 8.55
N SER A 98 8.19 -4.18 8.74
CA SER A 98 9.19 -3.39 8.00
C SER A 98 9.11 -3.65 6.50
N VAL A 99 9.29 -2.61 5.69
CA VAL A 99 9.20 -2.65 4.23
C VAL A 99 10.56 -2.31 3.61
N SER A 100 11.04 -3.17 2.71
CA SER A 100 12.29 -2.94 1.98
C SER A 100 12.12 -3.12 0.47
N ALA A 101 12.33 -2.05 -0.30
CA ALA A 101 12.41 -2.10 -1.76
C ALA A 101 13.84 -1.91 -2.25
N THR A 102 14.36 -2.88 -2.99
CA THR A 102 15.70 -2.83 -3.59
C THR A 102 15.61 -2.89 -5.11
N GLY A 103 15.55 -1.71 -5.72
CA GLY A 103 15.50 -1.54 -7.17
C GLY A 103 16.74 -2.09 -7.85
N VAL A 104 16.52 -2.83 -8.95
CA VAL A 104 17.60 -3.30 -9.82
C VAL A 104 17.44 -2.72 -11.22
N LYS A 105 18.57 -2.36 -11.84
CA LYS A 105 18.64 -1.84 -13.23
C LYS A 105 17.90 -0.51 -13.42
N SER A 106 16.89 -0.47 -14.29
CA SER A 106 16.16 0.74 -14.68
C SER A 106 14.77 0.83 -14.06
N TYR A 107 14.38 -0.12 -13.21
CA TYR A 107 13.09 -0.07 -12.50
C TYR A 107 13.17 0.86 -11.30
N ALA A 108 12.05 1.49 -10.94
CA ALA A 108 11.97 2.29 -9.73
C ALA A 108 11.99 1.39 -8.48
N ALA A 109 12.41 1.93 -7.35
CA ALA A 109 12.23 1.33 -6.02
C ALA A 109 11.18 2.15 -5.27
N ARG A 110 9.98 1.59 -5.13
CA ARG A 110 8.78 2.23 -4.58
C ARG A 110 8.38 1.51 -3.30
N ALA A 111 8.80 2.04 -2.15
CA ALA A 111 8.51 1.47 -0.83
C ALA A 111 7.47 2.32 -0.10
N GLY A 112 6.35 1.73 0.30
CA GLY A 112 5.37 2.38 1.16
C GLY A 112 5.04 1.55 2.38
N GLY A 113 4.89 2.18 3.54
CA GLY A 113 4.54 1.45 4.76
C GLY A 113 3.19 0.73 4.64
N LEU A 114 2.22 1.30 3.92
CA LEU A 114 0.94 0.63 3.60
C LEU A 114 0.89 0.16 2.14
N VAL A 115 1.16 1.06 1.19
CA VAL A 115 1.04 0.80 -0.26
C VAL A 115 2.33 1.18 -1.00
N GLY A 116 2.90 0.26 -1.78
CA GLY A 116 4.11 0.54 -2.56
C GLY A 116 3.88 1.53 -3.70
N TYR A 117 2.95 1.22 -4.58
CA TYR A 117 2.53 2.09 -5.68
C TYR A 117 1.01 2.17 -5.75
N SER A 118 0.50 3.38 -5.87
CA SER A 118 -0.92 3.70 -5.94
C SER A 118 -1.24 4.44 -7.22
N SER A 119 -2.27 4.01 -7.93
CA SER A 119 -2.87 4.75 -9.03
C SER A 119 -4.37 4.84 -8.81
N SER A 120 -4.92 6.06 -8.78
CA SER A 120 -6.36 6.31 -8.57
C SER A 120 -6.94 5.59 -7.34
N THR A 121 -6.19 5.57 -6.23
CA THR A 121 -6.57 4.87 -4.98
C THR A 121 -7.07 5.85 -3.94
N LEU A 122 -8.09 5.43 -3.21
CA LEU A 122 -8.60 6.08 -2.00
C LEU A 122 -8.04 5.34 -0.78
N ILE A 123 -7.41 6.06 0.16
CA ILE A 123 -6.88 5.50 1.41
C ILE A 123 -7.48 6.28 2.58
N LEU A 124 -8.33 5.63 3.35
CA LEU A 124 -9.05 6.24 4.48
C LEU A 124 -8.75 5.51 5.78
N ASN A 125 -8.65 6.25 6.89
CA ASN A 125 -8.59 5.69 8.25
C ASN A 125 -7.53 4.59 8.42
N SER A 126 -6.43 4.66 7.67
CA SER A 126 -5.45 3.58 7.54
C SER A 126 -4.09 4.02 8.04
N TYR A 127 -3.25 3.08 8.48
CA TYR A 127 -1.97 3.47 9.05
C TYR A 127 -0.83 2.48 8.82
N ALA A 128 0.38 3.01 8.89
CA ALA A 128 1.60 2.23 8.82
C ALA A 128 2.58 2.59 9.96
N THR A 129 3.19 1.57 10.56
CA THR A 129 4.16 1.79 11.66
C THR A 129 5.51 1.14 11.42
N GLY A 130 5.62 0.26 10.43
CA GLY A 130 6.89 -0.38 10.08
C GLY A 130 7.85 0.59 9.40
N ASP A 131 9.15 0.42 9.67
CA ASP A 131 10.19 1.18 8.99
C ASP A 131 10.20 0.88 7.49
N VAL A 132 10.42 1.92 6.69
CA VAL A 132 10.41 1.86 5.23
C VAL A 132 11.79 2.20 4.71
N THR A 133 12.38 1.29 3.94
CA THR A 133 13.66 1.51 3.27
C THR A 133 13.51 1.29 1.77
N ALA A 134 14.00 2.25 0.98
CA ALA A 134 14.09 2.10 -0.47
C ALA A 134 15.52 2.40 -0.94
N THR A 135 16.08 1.48 -1.72
CA THR A 135 17.43 1.61 -2.28
C THR A 135 17.43 1.19 -3.74
N ILE A 136 18.39 1.69 -4.52
CA ILE A 136 18.57 1.26 -5.90
C ILE A 136 20.05 1.08 -6.22
N SER A 137 20.38 0.02 -6.95
CA SER A 137 21.74 -0.25 -7.44
C SER A 137 21.92 0.11 -8.93
N GLY A 138 21.03 0.94 -9.47
CA GLY A 138 20.93 1.25 -10.90
C GLY A 138 20.50 2.69 -11.17
N LYS A 139 19.93 2.94 -12.36
CA LYS A 139 19.57 4.31 -12.83
C LYS A 139 18.09 4.67 -12.64
N GLY A 140 17.29 3.80 -12.01
CA GLY A 140 15.88 4.08 -11.74
C GLY A 140 15.67 5.11 -10.62
N SER A 141 14.41 5.46 -10.38
CA SER A 141 14.02 6.38 -9.31
C SER A 141 13.83 5.65 -7.97
N VAL A 142 14.05 6.36 -6.87
CA VAL A 142 13.76 5.87 -5.51
C VAL A 142 12.63 6.71 -4.93
N TYR A 143 11.58 6.04 -4.45
CA TYR A 143 10.47 6.65 -3.77
C TYR A 143 10.20 5.84 -2.49
N ALA A 144 10.28 6.50 -1.34
CA ALA A 144 9.83 5.90 -0.10
C ALA A 144 8.94 6.86 0.67
N GLY A 145 7.77 6.39 1.07
CA GLY A 145 6.85 7.14 1.91
C GLY A 145 6.38 6.29 3.07
N GLY A 146 6.08 6.95 4.19
CA GLY A 146 5.60 6.28 5.39
C GLY A 146 4.30 5.53 5.15
N LEU A 147 3.39 6.05 4.33
CA LEU A 147 2.14 5.38 3.96
C LEU A 147 2.17 4.89 2.51
N VAL A 148 2.52 5.75 1.56
CA VAL A 148 2.53 5.44 0.12
C VAL A 148 3.91 5.70 -0.48
N GLY A 149 4.47 4.71 -1.17
CA GLY A 149 5.77 4.87 -1.83
C GLY A 149 5.71 5.86 -2.99
N GLN A 150 4.91 5.55 -4.01
CA GLN A 150 4.62 6.48 -5.10
C GLN A 150 3.12 6.55 -5.38
N LEU A 151 2.66 7.77 -5.59
CA LEU A 151 1.31 8.10 -6.02
C LEU A 151 1.32 8.55 -7.48
N GLU A 152 0.53 7.90 -8.32
CA GLU A 152 0.24 8.39 -9.67
C GLU A 152 -1.19 8.92 -9.71
N ALA A 153 -1.31 10.24 -9.85
CA ALA A 153 -2.57 10.92 -10.09
C ALA A 153 -2.88 10.80 -11.58
N ALA A 154 -3.64 9.77 -11.97
CA ALA A 154 -4.49 9.94 -13.14
C ALA A 154 -5.47 11.07 -12.81
N ASN A 155 -5.82 11.93 -13.76
CA ASN A 155 -6.72 13.11 -13.58
C ASN A 155 -8.17 12.71 -13.20
N LEU A 156 -8.33 11.86 -12.19
CA LEU A 156 -9.57 11.28 -11.72
C LEU A 156 -9.87 11.83 -10.31
N PRO A 157 -11.15 12.09 -10.00
CA PRO A 157 -11.55 12.76 -8.77
C PRO A 157 -11.44 11.89 -7.49
N LEU A 158 -10.99 10.64 -7.59
CA LEU A 158 -11.09 9.64 -6.51
C LEU A 158 -9.78 9.39 -5.74
N GLN A 159 -8.74 10.18 -5.96
CA GLN A 159 -7.49 10.02 -5.23
C GLN A 159 -7.47 10.91 -3.97
N GLN A 160 -7.52 10.27 -2.81
CA GLN A 160 -7.52 10.96 -1.51
C GLN A 160 -6.86 10.06 -0.45
N ILE A 161 -5.98 10.65 0.37
CA ILE A 161 -5.47 10.05 1.60
C ILE A 161 -6.01 10.89 2.76
N ASP A 162 -6.95 10.32 3.51
CA ASP A 162 -7.60 11.04 4.60
C ASP A 162 -7.59 10.23 5.89
N THR A 163 -7.48 10.94 7.02
CA THR A 163 -7.42 10.40 8.38
C THR A 163 -6.45 9.21 8.49
N SER A 164 -5.32 9.28 7.79
CA SER A 164 -4.35 8.19 7.66
C SER A 164 -2.96 8.66 8.06
N TYR A 165 -2.17 7.82 8.74
CA TYR A 165 -0.88 8.24 9.30
C TYR A 165 0.22 7.20 9.13
N ALA A 166 1.47 7.65 9.23
CA ALA A 166 2.62 6.79 9.29
C ALA A 166 3.55 7.22 10.43
N SER A 167 4.12 6.25 11.14
CA SER A 167 5.03 6.51 12.28
C SER A 167 6.38 5.78 12.19
N GLY A 168 6.55 4.87 11.24
CA GLY A 168 7.83 4.21 11.00
C GLY A 168 8.87 5.16 10.38
N LEU A 169 10.16 4.86 10.59
CA LEU A 169 11.25 5.63 10.00
C LEU A 169 11.30 5.38 8.49
N VAL A 170 11.48 6.44 7.71
CA VAL A 170 11.60 6.35 6.24
C VAL A 170 13.03 6.69 5.82
N ASN A 171 13.76 5.69 5.34
CA ASN A 171 15.15 5.80 4.89
C ASN A 171 15.23 5.67 3.35
N ASN A 172 15.43 6.79 2.64
CA ASN A 172 15.34 6.79 1.17
C ASN A 172 16.31 7.69 0.40
N GLY A 173 17.31 8.31 1.05
CA GLY A 173 18.27 9.20 0.40
C GLY A 173 17.70 10.52 -0.15
N SER A 174 16.38 10.67 -0.25
CA SER A 174 15.65 11.85 -0.75
C SER A 174 14.24 11.91 -0.12
N GLY A 175 14.13 12.46 1.09
CA GLY A 175 12.89 12.91 1.75
C GLY A 175 11.79 11.86 1.96
N GLY A 176 11.55 11.45 3.21
CA GLY A 176 10.46 10.53 3.56
C GLY A 176 9.35 11.19 4.37
N GLY A 177 8.28 11.62 3.70
CA GLY A 177 7.01 12.06 4.33
C GLY A 177 5.95 10.95 4.30
N LEU A 178 4.66 11.29 4.41
CA LEU A 178 3.56 10.33 4.25
C LEU A 178 3.55 9.66 2.86
N ILE A 179 3.94 10.42 1.81
CA ILE A 179 4.06 9.98 0.41
C ILE A 179 5.51 10.20 -0.07
N GLY A 180 6.11 9.21 -0.73
CA GLY A 180 7.49 9.27 -1.22
C GLY A 180 7.69 9.96 -2.57
N GLY A 181 6.64 10.03 -3.40
CA GLY A 181 6.64 10.78 -4.65
C GLY A 181 5.25 10.81 -5.28
N ALA A 182 4.90 11.94 -5.92
CA ALA A 182 3.65 12.10 -6.64
C ALA A 182 3.92 12.54 -8.09
N SER A 183 3.25 11.91 -9.05
CA SER A 183 3.26 12.34 -10.46
C SER A 183 1.83 12.64 -10.93
N GLY A 184 1.62 13.78 -11.59
CA GLY A 184 0.31 14.26 -12.05
C GLY A 184 -0.18 15.50 -11.28
N SER A 185 -1.33 16.07 -11.70
CA SER A 185 -1.95 17.19 -10.98
C SER A 185 -2.71 16.64 -9.79
N LEU A 186 -2.16 16.79 -8.58
CA LEU A 186 -2.90 16.52 -7.35
C LEU A 186 -4.13 17.46 -7.29
N PRO A 187 -5.32 16.98 -6.88
CA PRO A 187 -6.45 17.85 -6.65
C PRO A 187 -6.08 18.98 -5.68
N PRO A 188 -6.52 20.22 -5.91
CA PRO A 188 -6.22 21.30 -4.98
C PRO A 188 -6.87 21.03 -3.62
N SER A 189 -6.09 21.23 -2.56
CA SER A 189 -6.49 21.55 -1.19
C SER A 189 -6.96 20.51 -0.15
N ASP A 190 -7.19 19.21 -0.41
CA ASP A 190 -7.73 18.34 0.68
C ASP A 190 -7.19 16.89 0.83
N THR A 191 -6.16 16.46 0.11
CA THR A 191 -5.92 15.01 -0.08
C THR A 191 -4.80 14.36 0.74
N VAL A 192 -4.19 15.07 1.70
CA VAL A 192 -3.16 14.51 2.60
C VAL A 192 -3.29 15.14 4.01
N TRP A 193 -4.21 14.64 4.82
CA TRP A 193 -4.28 14.97 6.27
C TRP A 193 -3.68 13.83 7.08
N GLY A 194 -2.34 13.72 7.06
CA GLY A 194 -1.60 12.76 7.88
C GLY A 194 -0.69 13.46 8.88
N VAL A 195 -0.80 13.08 10.16
CA VAL A 195 0.11 13.57 11.21
C VAL A 195 1.48 12.93 11.00
N TRP A 196 2.46 13.73 10.58
CA TRP A 196 3.87 13.34 10.58
C TRP A 196 4.49 13.78 11.92
N ASN A 197 4.65 12.83 12.84
CA ASN A 197 5.44 13.06 14.05
C ASN A 197 6.90 12.71 13.77
N ASN A 198 7.67 13.69 13.31
CA ASN A 198 9.12 13.61 13.41
C ASN A 198 9.55 14.37 14.66
N GLN A 199 9.86 13.63 15.71
CA GLN A 199 10.68 14.16 16.79
C GLN A 199 12.13 14.12 16.29
N ASN A 200 12.59 15.25 15.73
CA ASN A 200 13.98 15.67 15.78
C ASN A 200 14.05 17.01 16.51
#